data_AF-A0A5A8EKM5-F1
#
_entry.id   AF-A0A5A8EKM5-F1
#
_cell.length_a   1.000
_cell.length_b   1.000
_cell.length_c   1.000
_cell.angle_alpha   90.00
_cell.angle_beta   90.00
_cell.angle_gamma   90.00
#
_symmetry.space_group_name_H-M   'P 1'
#
loop_
_entity.id
_entity.type
_entity.pdbx_description
1 polymer ?
#
loop_
_entity_poly.entity_id
_entity_poly.type
_entity_poly.pdbx_seq_one_letter_code
_entity_poly.pdbx_strand_id
1 'polypeptide(L)'
;MTKLLGVEVEVVAILVTGLLAGAYLLSSALCPRAKVDPARQAWLKVYPVDDKPTPPRGFKTAELASFDGKDGRRLYIGAKGKVFDVGFLYRGWEAYGPRGGYAVFSGADASWALATMSLVPQAEWPTDATWESLGADEQKTLNDWVDKFENVYGYPVVGWIVDGFFPSTSL
;
A
#
# COMPACT_ATOMS: atom_id res chain seq x y z
N MET A 1 -18.88 -50.54 -36.63
CA MET A 1 -19.02 -49.20 -37.27
C MET A 1 -18.72 -48.09 -36.25
N THR A 2 -17.52 -48.08 -35.65
CA THR A 2 -17.17 -47.19 -34.52
C THR A 2 -15.84 -46.45 -34.71
N LYS A 3 -15.05 -46.78 -35.74
CA LYS A 3 -13.73 -46.13 -35.99
C LYS A 3 -13.81 -44.80 -36.75
N LEU A 4 -14.91 -44.51 -37.44
CA LEU A 4 -15.06 -43.26 -38.21
C LEU A 4 -15.46 -42.06 -37.33
N LEU A 5 -16.22 -42.30 -36.26
CA LEU A 5 -16.66 -41.26 -35.31
C LEU A 5 -15.54 -40.75 -34.39
N GLY A 6 -14.52 -41.58 -34.10
CA GLY A 6 -13.40 -41.18 -33.23
C GLY A 6 -12.47 -40.13 -33.85
N VAL A 7 -12.23 -40.25 -35.16
CA VAL A 7 -11.37 -39.32 -35.91
C VAL A 7 -12.01 -37.94 -36.02
N GLU A 8 -13.31 -37.87 -36.23
CA GLU A 8 -14.02 -36.58 -36.29
C GLU A 8 -14.01 -35.85 -34.95
N VAL A 9 -14.16 -36.59 -33.83
CA VAL A 9 -14.12 -35.99 -32.48
C VAL A 9 -12.72 -35.50 -32.12
N GLU A 10 -11.66 -36.24 -32.46
CA GLU A 10 -10.27 -35.80 -32.23
C GLU A 10 -9.90 -34.58 -33.09
N VAL A 11 -10.31 -34.55 -34.36
CA VAL A 11 -10.09 -33.40 -35.24
C VAL A 11 -10.82 -32.17 -34.71
N VAL A 12 -12.08 -32.31 -34.27
CA VAL A 12 -12.82 -31.20 -33.65
C VAL A 12 -12.16 -30.73 -32.36
N ALA A 13 -11.69 -31.64 -31.51
CA ALA A 13 -10.98 -31.27 -30.27
C ALA A 13 -9.67 -30.50 -30.55
N ILE A 14 -8.89 -30.91 -31.56
CA ILE A 14 -7.66 -30.23 -31.98
C ILE A 14 -7.96 -28.83 -32.53
N LEU A 15 -9.01 -28.70 -33.35
CA LEU A 15 -9.41 -27.40 -33.90
C LEU A 15 -9.91 -26.45 -32.81
N VAL A 16 -10.72 -26.93 -31.86
CA VAL A 16 -11.23 -26.12 -30.74
C VAL A 16 -10.11 -25.70 -29.80
N THR A 17 -9.22 -26.62 -29.42
CA THR A 17 -8.07 -26.29 -28.55
C THR A 17 -7.10 -25.34 -29.24
N GLY A 18 -6.84 -25.52 -30.54
CA GLY A 18 -6.05 -24.59 -31.34
C GLY A 18 -6.67 -23.19 -31.43
N LEU A 19 -8.00 -23.10 -31.56
CA LEU A 19 -8.72 -21.82 -31.64
C LEU A 19 -8.75 -21.10 -30.27
N LEU A 20 -8.90 -21.85 -29.17
CA LEU A 20 -8.82 -21.30 -27.81
C LEU A 20 -7.40 -20.86 -27.44
N ALA A 21 -6.38 -21.67 -27.76
CA ALA A 21 -4.98 -21.30 -27.55
C ALA A 21 -4.60 -20.09 -28.43
N GLY A 22 -5.05 -20.07 -29.69
CA GLY A 22 -4.87 -18.95 -30.59
C GLY A 22 -5.54 -17.67 -30.09
N ALA A 23 -6.78 -17.76 -29.58
CA ALA A 23 -7.50 -16.63 -28.98
C ALA A 23 -6.80 -16.12 -27.69
N TYR A 24 -6.28 -17.02 -26.86
CA TYR A 24 -5.51 -16.65 -25.66
C TYR A 24 -4.18 -15.96 -26.01
N LEU A 25 -3.42 -16.51 -26.96
CA LEU A 25 -2.17 -15.90 -27.44
C LEU A 25 -2.42 -14.55 -28.11
N LEU A 26 -3.47 -14.45 -28.93
CA LEU A 26 -3.87 -13.20 -29.57
C LEU A 26 -4.35 -12.16 -28.55
N SER A 27 -5.14 -12.55 -27.55
CA SER A 27 -5.54 -11.67 -26.44
C SER A 27 -4.34 -11.16 -25.66
N SER A 28 -3.36 -12.04 -25.38
CA SER A 28 -2.12 -11.65 -24.69
C SER A 28 -1.23 -10.69 -25.50
N ALA A 29 -1.28 -10.78 -26.83
CA ALA A 29 -0.53 -9.91 -27.74
C ALA A 29 -1.25 -8.57 -28.01
N LEU A 30 -2.59 -8.56 -28.02
CA LEU A 30 -3.41 -7.37 -28.24
C LEU A 30 -3.62 -6.53 -26.98
N CYS A 31 -3.34 -7.07 -25.78
CA CYS A 31 -3.19 -6.26 -24.58
C CYS A 31 -1.75 -5.71 -24.55
N PRO A 32 -1.50 -4.45 -24.96
CA PRO A 32 -0.19 -3.86 -24.80
C PRO A 32 0.18 -3.92 -23.32
N ARG A 33 1.30 -4.61 -23.01
CA ARG A 33 1.91 -4.57 -21.68
C ARG A 33 2.10 -3.10 -21.35
N ALA A 34 1.33 -2.58 -20.38
CA ALA A 34 1.32 -1.15 -20.08
C ALA A 34 2.78 -0.69 -19.88
N LYS A 35 3.22 0.26 -20.71
CA LYS A 35 4.58 0.81 -20.59
C LYS A 35 4.70 1.36 -19.17
N VAL A 36 5.72 0.92 -18.45
CA VAL A 36 5.99 1.40 -17.09
C VAL A 36 6.14 2.92 -17.16
N ASP A 37 5.31 3.64 -16.41
CA ASP A 37 5.33 5.10 -16.32
C ASP A 37 6.77 5.61 -16.05
N PRO A 38 7.32 6.55 -16.84
CA PRO A 38 8.62 7.16 -16.58
C PRO A 38 8.79 7.67 -15.14
N ALA A 39 7.72 8.16 -14.52
CA ALA A 39 7.75 8.63 -13.13
C ALA A 39 7.98 7.48 -12.14
N ARG A 40 7.34 6.31 -12.38
CA ARG A 40 7.62 5.07 -11.64
C ARG A 40 9.05 4.60 -11.84
N GLN A 41 9.59 4.68 -13.07
CA GLN A 41 10.99 4.32 -13.33
C GLN A 41 11.98 5.25 -12.64
N ALA A 42 11.69 6.54 -12.59
CA ALA A 42 12.51 7.52 -11.87
C ALA A 42 12.47 7.27 -10.36
N TRP A 43 11.29 6.99 -9.80
CA TRP A 43 11.13 6.72 -8.38
C TRP A 43 11.85 5.43 -7.92
N LEU A 44 11.83 4.36 -8.71
CA LEU A 44 12.58 3.12 -8.41
C LEU A 44 14.09 3.33 -8.29
N LYS A 45 14.64 4.41 -8.85
CA LYS A 45 16.06 4.77 -8.71
C LYS A 45 16.35 5.59 -7.45
N VAL A 46 15.34 6.20 -6.86
CA VAL A 46 15.45 7.13 -5.72
C VAL A 46 15.06 6.45 -4.42
N TYR A 47 14.01 5.66 -4.43
CA TYR A 47 13.61 4.86 -3.27
C TYR A 47 14.28 3.49 -3.38
N PRO A 48 15.24 3.15 -2.51
CA PRO A 48 15.69 1.78 -2.43
C PRO A 48 14.50 0.98 -1.89
N VAL A 49 13.73 0.37 -2.78
CA VAL A 49 12.92 -0.78 -2.40
C VAL A 49 13.96 -1.84 -2.04
N ASP A 50 14.47 -1.84 -0.81
CA ASP A 50 15.08 -3.05 -0.27
C ASP A 50 13.90 -4.03 -0.24
N ASP A 51 13.89 -4.92 -1.22
CA ASP A 51 12.88 -5.96 -1.41
C ASP A 51 12.87 -6.95 -0.22
N LYS A 52 13.86 -6.83 0.67
CA LYS A 52 13.94 -7.60 1.90
C LYS A 52 12.85 -7.12 2.85
N PRO A 53 11.96 -8.01 3.31
CA PRO A 53 11.06 -7.69 4.40
C PRO A 53 11.90 -7.27 5.61
N THR A 54 11.85 -6.00 6.00
CA THR A 54 12.37 -5.59 7.30
C THR A 54 11.57 -6.37 8.34
N PRO A 55 12.22 -7.13 9.24
CA PRO A 55 11.51 -7.81 10.31
C PRO A 55 10.66 -6.79 11.07
N PRO A 56 9.35 -7.05 11.28
CA PRO A 56 8.52 -6.13 12.02
C PRO A 56 9.10 -5.85 13.41
N ARG A 57 9.10 -4.58 13.81
CA ARG A 57 9.61 -4.14 15.12
C ARG A 57 8.80 -3.00 15.70
N GLY A 58 9.05 -2.70 16.97
CA GLY A 58 8.53 -1.49 17.62
C GLY A 58 9.27 -0.23 17.14
N PHE A 59 8.50 0.84 16.93
CA PHE A 59 8.97 2.19 16.63
C PHE A 59 8.49 3.15 17.72
N LYS A 60 9.39 4.02 18.16
CA LYS A 60 8.98 5.22 18.92
C LYS A 60 8.51 6.29 17.94
N THR A 61 7.57 7.13 18.35
CA THR A 61 7.10 8.29 17.56
C THR A 61 8.27 9.20 17.15
N ALA A 62 9.20 9.48 18.07
CA ALA A 62 10.41 10.26 17.78
C ALA A 62 11.34 9.59 16.74
N GLU A 63 11.39 8.27 16.72
CA GLU A 63 12.14 7.51 15.72
C GLU A 63 11.41 7.53 14.37
N LEU A 64 10.08 7.44 14.41
CA LEU A 64 9.22 7.46 13.23
C LEU A 64 9.41 8.74 12.41
N ALA A 65 9.68 9.87 13.07
CA ALA A 65 9.93 11.18 12.43
C ALA A 65 11.10 11.18 11.45
N SER A 66 12.02 10.21 11.57
CA SER A 66 13.12 10.05 10.61
C SER A 66 12.70 9.41 9.28
N PHE A 67 11.48 8.87 9.18
CA PHE A 67 10.96 8.19 7.99
C PHE A 67 9.97 9.07 7.21
N ASP A 68 10.39 10.29 6.91
CA ASP A 68 9.60 11.32 6.21
C ASP A 68 9.82 11.34 4.68
N GLY A 69 10.58 10.38 4.14
CA GLY A 69 10.92 10.33 2.73
C GLY A 69 11.90 11.42 2.26
N LYS A 70 12.47 12.26 3.13
CA LYS A 70 13.49 13.23 2.72
C LYS A 70 14.86 12.55 2.63
N ASP A 71 15.72 13.09 1.80
CA ASP A 71 17.12 12.63 1.66
C ASP A 71 17.25 11.15 1.28
N GLY A 72 16.27 10.60 0.55
CA GLY A 72 16.24 9.19 0.14
C GLY A 72 15.89 8.21 1.28
N ARG A 73 15.42 8.70 2.42
CA ARG A 73 14.95 7.86 3.54
C ARG A 73 13.63 7.18 3.21
N ARG A 74 13.31 6.13 3.98
CA ARG A 74 12.01 5.45 3.87
C ARG A 74 10.87 6.39 4.26
N LEU A 75 9.66 6.07 3.78
CA LEU A 75 8.47 6.88 3.99
C LEU A 75 7.43 6.05 4.74
N TYR A 76 7.30 6.30 6.04
CA TYR A 76 6.42 5.54 6.93
C TYR A 76 5.29 6.42 7.48
N ILE A 77 4.14 5.80 7.72
CA ILE A 77 3.02 6.42 8.43
C ILE A 77 2.58 5.48 9.55
N GLY A 78 2.43 6.05 10.74
CA GLY A 78 1.79 5.40 11.88
C GLY A 78 0.27 5.59 11.81
N ALA A 79 -0.49 4.51 11.93
CA ALA A 79 -1.95 4.57 12.02
C ALA A 79 -2.47 3.41 12.84
N LYS A 80 -3.28 3.73 13.85
CA LYS A 80 -3.90 2.77 14.77
C LYS A 80 -2.91 1.77 15.38
N GLY A 81 -1.75 2.27 15.78
CA GLY A 81 -0.70 1.48 16.42
C GLY A 81 0.17 0.66 15.47
N LYS A 82 -0.14 0.66 14.16
CA LYS A 82 0.64 0.00 13.11
C LYS A 82 1.50 1.01 12.36
N VAL A 83 2.62 0.56 11.82
CA VAL A 83 3.52 1.35 10.98
C VAL A 83 3.49 0.80 9.55
N PHE A 84 3.10 1.64 8.60
CA PHE A 84 2.94 1.29 7.18
C PHE A 84 4.07 1.86 6.34
N ASP A 85 4.68 1.05 5.46
CA ASP A 85 5.58 1.53 4.40
C ASP A 85 4.76 2.06 3.22
N VAL A 86 4.31 3.31 3.33
CA VAL A 86 3.56 3.99 2.27
C VAL A 86 4.46 4.40 1.11
N GLY A 87 5.78 4.42 1.32
CA GLY A 87 6.75 4.59 0.25
C GLY A 87 6.83 3.37 -0.67
N PHE A 88 6.41 2.17 -0.26
CA PHE A 88 6.54 0.92 -1.02
C PHE A 88 6.01 1.00 -2.46
N LEU A 89 4.99 1.82 -2.71
CA LEU A 89 4.44 2.06 -4.04
C LEU A 89 4.63 3.53 -4.44
N TYR A 90 4.91 3.76 -5.73
CA TYR A 90 5.03 5.11 -6.31
C TYR A 90 3.85 6.03 -5.97
N ARG A 91 2.62 5.51 -5.96
CA ARG A 91 1.42 6.30 -5.63
C ARG A 91 1.40 6.80 -4.18
N GLY A 92 1.92 5.99 -3.25
CA GLY A 92 2.06 6.42 -1.87
C GLY A 92 3.16 7.48 -1.73
N TRP A 93 4.25 7.37 -2.50
CA TRP A 93 5.24 8.44 -2.59
C TRP A 93 4.67 9.75 -3.17
N GLU A 94 3.84 9.70 -4.21
CA GLU A 94 3.17 10.90 -4.75
C GLU A 94 2.23 11.55 -3.73
N ALA A 95 1.54 10.74 -2.90
CA ALA A 95 0.59 11.23 -1.91
C ALA A 95 1.28 11.77 -0.65
N TYR A 96 2.23 11.01 -0.08
CA TYR A 96 2.80 11.23 1.25
C TYR A 96 4.26 11.67 1.22
N GLY A 97 4.95 11.58 0.08
CA GLY A 97 6.34 12.03 -0.02
C GLY A 97 6.47 13.54 0.21
N PRO A 98 7.70 14.09 0.29
CA PRO A 98 7.94 15.49 0.67
C PRO A 98 7.23 16.55 -0.18
N ARG A 99 6.78 16.19 -1.39
CA ARG A 99 6.04 17.07 -2.32
C ARG A 99 4.57 16.69 -2.46
N GLY A 100 4.11 15.66 -1.75
CA GLY A 100 2.75 15.16 -1.79
C GLY A 100 1.81 16.01 -0.92
N GLY A 101 0.53 16.02 -1.28
CA GLY A 101 -0.49 16.79 -0.55
C GLY A 101 -0.78 16.29 0.86
N TYR A 102 -0.35 15.06 1.17
CA TYR A 102 -0.53 14.40 2.47
C TYR A 102 0.80 14.19 3.21
N ALA A 103 1.83 14.96 2.86
CA ALA A 103 3.15 14.89 3.50
C ALA A 103 3.12 15.13 5.02
N VAL A 104 2.06 15.77 5.53
CA VAL A 104 1.86 16.02 6.96
C VAL A 104 1.69 14.73 7.78
N PHE A 105 1.35 13.60 7.16
CA PHE A 105 1.24 12.32 7.87
C PHE A 105 2.56 11.56 7.97
N SER A 106 3.54 11.95 7.16
CA SER A 106 4.79 11.22 7.00
C SER A 106 5.67 11.33 8.22
N GLY A 107 6.20 10.18 8.65
CA GLY A 107 7.03 10.06 9.83
C GLY A 107 6.29 10.29 11.15
N ALA A 108 4.96 10.25 11.18
CA ALA A 108 4.19 10.51 12.40
C ALA A 108 3.14 9.43 12.68
N ASP A 109 2.67 9.38 13.93
CA ASP A 109 1.43 8.70 14.26
C ASP A 109 0.25 9.58 13.81
N ALA A 110 -0.25 9.32 12.62
CA ALA A 110 -1.32 10.07 11.98
C ALA A 110 -2.72 9.62 12.46
N SER A 111 -2.83 8.77 13.50
CA SER A 111 -4.11 8.22 13.96
C SER A 111 -5.17 9.31 14.21
N TRP A 112 -4.82 10.35 14.96
CA TRP A 112 -5.74 11.45 15.23
C TRP A 112 -6.11 12.23 13.96
N ALA A 113 -5.11 12.59 13.15
CA ALA A 113 -5.33 13.39 11.95
C ALA A 113 -6.15 12.65 10.89
N LEU A 114 -5.98 11.33 10.77
CA LEU A 114 -6.80 10.47 9.92
C LEU A 114 -8.23 10.33 10.46
N ALA A 115 -8.39 10.22 11.78
CA ALA A 115 -9.72 10.15 12.41
C ALA A 115 -10.52 11.44 12.21
N THR A 116 -9.88 12.60 12.36
CA THR A 116 -10.50 13.93 12.24
C THR A 116 -10.44 14.52 10.82
N MET A 117 -9.84 13.79 9.86
CA MET A 117 -9.64 14.23 8.47
C MET A 117 -8.88 15.56 8.37
N SER A 118 -7.97 15.80 9.31
CA SER A 118 -7.25 17.06 9.44
C SER A 118 -5.91 17.03 8.69
N LEU A 119 -5.58 18.15 8.04
CA LEU A 119 -4.29 18.39 7.38
C LEU A 119 -3.48 19.50 8.08
N VAL A 120 -3.87 19.88 9.30
CA VAL A 120 -3.11 20.85 10.08
C VAL A 120 -1.71 20.30 10.37
N PRO A 121 -0.68 21.17 10.49
CA PRO A 121 0.68 20.76 10.79
C PRO A 121 0.76 19.84 12.02
N GLN A 122 1.70 18.89 12.01
CA GLN A 122 1.91 17.94 13.12
C GLN A 122 2.09 18.62 14.50
N ALA A 123 2.69 19.82 14.51
CA ALA A 123 2.91 20.61 15.72
C ALA A 123 1.62 21.08 16.40
N GLU A 124 0.49 21.07 15.69
CA GLU A 124 -0.83 21.46 16.18
C GLU A 124 -1.68 20.26 16.60
N TRP A 125 -1.17 19.04 16.45
CA TRP A 125 -1.92 17.84 16.84
C TRP A 125 -1.95 17.71 18.38
N PRO A 126 -3.10 17.31 18.95
CA PRO A 126 -3.20 17.10 20.38
C PRO A 126 -2.28 15.95 20.82
N THR A 127 -1.49 16.19 21.87
CA THR A 127 -0.56 15.20 22.43
C THR A 127 -1.22 14.24 23.43
N ASP A 128 -2.41 14.60 23.91
CA ASP A 128 -3.18 13.89 24.94
C ASP A 128 -4.45 13.24 24.39
N ALA A 129 -4.73 13.37 23.08
CA ALA A 129 -5.86 12.71 22.46
C ALA A 129 -5.70 11.19 22.50
N THR A 130 -6.77 10.51 22.89
CA THR A 130 -6.85 9.04 22.93
C THR A 130 -8.03 8.54 22.11
N TRP A 131 -8.14 7.22 21.93
CA TRP A 131 -9.27 6.61 21.24
C TRP A 131 -10.63 7.00 21.85
N GLU A 132 -10.69 7.09 23.17
CA GLU A 132 -11.90 7.46 23.92
C GLU A 132 -12.28 8.94 23.74
N SER A 133 -11.33 9.78 23.34
CA SER A 133 -11.61 11.19 23.02
C SER A 133 -12.27 11.38 21.65
N LEU A 134 -12.20 10.36 20.78
CA LEU A 134 -12.80 10.39 19.44
C LEU A 134 -14.28 10.00 19.48
N GLY A 135 -15.11 10.73 18.74
CA GLY A 135 -16.49 10.37 18.48
C GLY A 135 -16.63 9.12 17.62
N ALA A 136 -17.80 8.50 17.61
CA ALA A 136 -18.06 7.26 16.88
C ALA A 136 -17.75 7.37 15.37
N ASP A 137 -18.03 8.53 14.76
CA ASP A 137 -17.76 8.77 13.34
C ASP A 137 -16.26 8.91 13.04
N GLU A 138 -15.51 9.55 13.93
CA GLU A 138 -14.05 9.70 13.82
C GLU A 138 -13.36 8.34 14.00
N GLN A 139 -13.81 7.56 14.99
CA GLN A 139 -13.38 6.18 15.21
C GLN A 139 -13.62 5.30 13.98
N LYS A 140 -14.81 5.41 13.37
CA LYS A 140 -15.13 4.71 12.13
C LYS A 140 -14.22 5.17 10.99
N THR A 141 -14.01 6.47 10.84
CA THR A 141 -13.16 7.05 9.80
C THR A 141 -11.73 6.55 9.90
N LEU A 142 -11.16 6.48 11.11
CA LEU A 142 -9.84 5.89 11.32
C LEU A 142 -9.79 4.42 10.92
N ASN A 143 -10.81 3.63 11.28
CA ASN A 143 -10.90 2.23 10.88
C ASN A 143 -10.95 2.07 9.36
N ASP A 144 -11.75 2.89 8.67
CA ASP A 144 -11.85 2.89 7.21
C ASP A 144 -10.50 3.25 6.54
N TRP A 145 -9.70 4.14 7.15
CA TRP A 145 -8.36 4.48 6.65
C TRP A 145 -7.36 3.33 6.81
N VAL A 146 -7.36 2.68 7.97
CA VAL A 146 -6.51 1.51 8.22
C VAL A 146 -6.85 0.38 7.25
N ASP A 147 -8.14 0.13 7.02
CA ASP A 147 -8.60 -0.84 6.03
C ASP A 147 -8.14 -0.49 4.60
N LYS A 148 -8.19 0.80 4.22
CA LYS A 148 -7.66 1.24 2.93
C LYS A 148 -6.16 1.00 2.82
N PHE A 149 -5.38 1.27 3.87
CA PHE A 149 -3.94 1.06 3.86
C PHE A 149 -3.59 -0.42 3.68
N GLU A 150 -4.31 -1.30 4.37
CA GLU A 150 -4.06 -2.75 4.36
C GLU A 150 -4.61 -3.42 3.09
N ASN A 151 -5.89 -3.19 2.78
CA ASN A 151 -6.64 -4.02 1.83
C ASN A 151 -6.82 -3.36 0.46
N VAL A 152 -6.82 -2.03 0.39
CA VAL A 152 -7.02 -1.30 -0.89
C VAL A 152 -5.69 -0.93 -1.52
N TYR A 153 -4.79 -0.34 -0.73
CA TYR A 153 -3.47 0.09 -1.20
C TYR A 153 -2.40 -1.00 -1.05
N GLY A 154 -2.59 -1.93 -0.12
CA GLY A 154 -1.64 -3.03 0.10
C GLY A 154 -0.30 -2.54 0.62
N TYR A 155 -0.29 -1.53 1.49
CA TYR A 155 0.94 -1.05 2.10
C TYR A 155 1.46 -2.08 3.11
N PRO A 156 2.73 -2.50 3.02
CA PRO A 156 3.31 -3.42 3.99
C PRO A 156 3.31 -2.83 5.40
N VAL A 157 2.89 -3.64 6.37
CA VAL A 157 3.04 -3.30 7.79
C VAL A 157 4.45 -3.69 8.21
N VAL A 158 5.26 -2.70 8.59
CA VAL A 158 6.68 -2.86 8.95
C VAL A 158 6.93 -2.85 10.46
N GLY A 159 5.89 -2.67 11.26
CA GLY A 159 6.02 -2.63 12.71
C GLY A 159 4.81 -2.02 13.42
N TRP A 160 5.03 -1.68 14.69
CA TRP A 160 4.02 -1.10 15.57
C TRP A 160 4.60 0.09 16.35
N ILE A 161 3.72 0.94 16.89
CA ILE A 161 4.10 2.14 17.63
C ILE A 161 4.08 1.83 19.13
N VAL A 162 5.15 2.15 19.86
CA VAL A 162 5.29 1.79 21.29
C VAL A 162 4.82 2.88 22.25
N ASP A 163 4.78 4.14 21.81
CA ASP A 163 4.51 5.33 22.64
C ASP A 163 3.53 6.31 21.95
N GLY A 164 2.72 5.81 21.00
CA GLY A 164 1.80 6.62 20.20
C GLY A 164 0.38 6.67 20.74
N PHE A 165 -0.55 7.11 19.88
CA PHE A 165 -1.99 7.19 20.15
C PHE A 165 -2.59 5.82 20.49
N PHE A 166 -2.04 4.76 19.87
CA PHE A 166 -2.31 3.38 20.21
C PHE A 166 -0.98 2.66 20.52
N PRO A 167 -0.54 2.68 21.78
CA PRO A 167 0.64 1.92 22.18
C PRO A 167 0.38 0.43 21.95
N SER A 168 1.26 -0.22 21.21
CA SER A 168 1.23 -1.67 21.02
C SER A 168 2.57 -2.30 21.37
N THR A 169 2.54 -3.59 21.68
CA THR A 169 3.73 -4.43 21.92
C THR A 169 3.98 -5.45 20.80
N SER A 170 3.04 -5.58 19.86
CA SER A 170 3.11 -6.46 18.69
C SER A 170 2.24 -5.94 17.54
N LEU A 171 2.32 -6.59 16.38
CA LEU A 171 1.37 -6.40 15.27
C LEU A 171 -0.03 -6.96 15.61
#